data_AF-A0ABC8SE65-F1
#
_entry.id   AF-A0ABC8SE65-F1
#
_cell.length_a   1.000
_cell.length_b   1.000
_cell.length_c   1.000
_cell.angle_alpha   90.00
_cell.angle_beta   90.00
_cell.angle_gamma   90.00
#
_symmetry.space_group_name_H-M   'P 1'
#
loop_
_entity.id
_entity.type
_entity.pdbx_description
1 polymer ?
#
loop_
_entity_poly.entity_id
_entity_poly.type
_entity_poly.pdbx_seq_one_letter_code
_entity_poly.pdbx_strand_id
1 'polypeptide(L)'
;MSNRSTHNRHEGTKGFSKTQKKFVQKTPNTTLSNSLRQSLTPQSDAGAVATASSGGSGRGGAAESASRVRRGENGDWVSSGTQSGSFVNYLPQDEAVAAGLGADEGGLDPVESQRVVDLLNRELSRLLKLSPRDFWREVASNTSLHAFLESFLKFRSRWYDFPHRGTKGIVAGVIVGEYELGRRVFMVLYRISSNRDPGARAADSLSMKDHAVLLQENNLLDLPKLLDISAIYSHENEDLTRSLVLNAVKAQPRIHNDFTAVMYHFLSIVHTMYQRCSSSLEVLFSSRDSQEHGSSRLHADYLECNKNRLCVFPPVLRGIVVAAYSVMDFINDAIVSMDTFVSAYKHAAIFFTCPVEISYSNEEMLSILAKLHDSLLPSLQQGFQVIFTAGDGGHQDNMLSNVGISLKMLSTRIVKFGWKLLYFCYLSDEVFEESFILPAATKIFPAKVEDPVIRADILVQIFREISGLYSHFQEGQSRRTFLQHIEKNHKMMSRIELLQTTATFFLGARLPKVGAPPDGIYPNCKASMMLVKDLVSSPP
;
A
#
# COMPACT_ATOMS: atom_id res chain seq x y z
N MET A 1 -20.47 43.00 -70.74
CA MET A 1 -20.64 44.32 -70.10
C MET A 1 -21.99 44.31 -69.39
N SER A 2 -22.03 44.48 -68.07
CA SER A 2 -23.13 45.15 -67.35
C SER A 2 -22.96 45.07 -65.83
N ASN A 3 -23.08 46.24 -65.21
CA ASN A 3 -23.29 46.53 -63.79
C ASN A 3 -24.66 45.95 -63.33
N ARG A 4 -25.10 45.86 -62.06
CA ARG A 4 -24.94 46.72 -60.86
C ARG A 4 -25.68 46.07 -59.64
N SER A 5 -25.21 46.35 -58.40
CA SER A 5 -25.97 46.41 -57.10
C SER A 5 -26.48 45.09 -56.49
N THR A 6 -26.46 44.78 -55.16
CA THR A 6 -26.54 45.56 -53.90
C THR A 6 -25.84 44.85 -52.71
N HIS A 7 -25.55 45.63 -51.65
CA HIS A 7 -24.88 45.36 -50.36
C HIS A 7 -25.54 44.34 -49.41
N ASN A 8 -24.73 43.52 -48.71
CA ASN A 8 -24.47 43.64 -47.25
C ASN A 8 -23.49 42.54 -46.77
N ARG A 9 -22.35 42.93 -46.18
CA ARG A 9 -21.38 42.02 -45.55
C ARG A 9 -21.15 42.49 -44.11
N HIS A 10 -21.76 41.80 -43.15
CA HIS A 10 -21.37 41.90 -41.74
C HIS A 10 -20.32 40.82 -41.46
N GLU A 11 -19.16 41.25 -40.98
CA GLU A 11 -18.17 40.38 -40.34
C GLU A 11 -18.70 39.93 -38.98
N GLY A 12 -18.75 38.61 -38.78
CA GLY A 12 -19.02 37.95 -37.51
C GLY A 12 -17.96 36.88 -37.26
N THR A 13 -17.17 37.11 -36.23
CA THR A 13 -16.11 36.28 -35.66
C THR A 13 -16.58 34.86 -35.34
N LYS A 14 -15.98 33.84 -35.98
CA LYS A 14 -16.20 32.42 -35.63
C LYS A 14 -15.26 32.01 -34.50
N GLY A 15 -15.80 31.95 -33.28
CA GLY A 15 -15.20 31.22 -32.16
C GLY A 15 -15.38 29.70 -32.34
N PHE A 16 -14.30 28.94 -32.24
CA PHE A 16 -14.33 27.49 -32.11
C PHE A 16 -14.52 27.13 -30.62
N SER A 17 -15.70 26.61 -30.28
CA SER A 17 -16.01 26.04 -28.97
C SER A 17 -15.34 24.67 -28.81
N LYS A 18 -14.30 24.59 -27.98
CA LYS A 18 -13.77 23.31 -27.48
C LYS A 18 -14.77 22.74 -26.46
N THR A 19 -15.45 21.66 -26.81
CA THR A 19 -16.22 20.83 -25.89
C THR A 19 -15.27 20.16 -24.89
N GLN A 20 -15.20 20.68 -23.67
CA GLN A 20 -14.57 20.00 -22.54
C GLN A 20 -15.36 18.72 -22.22
N LYS A 21 -14.76 17.55 -22.51
CA LYS A 21 -15.25 16.28 -21.98
C LYS A 21 -14.98 16.28 -20.48
N LYS A 22 -16.06 16.25 -19.69
CA LYS A 22 -16.06 16.06 -18.24
C LYS A 22 -15.39 14.70 -17.93
N PHE A 23 -14.19 14.74 -17.36
CA PHE A 23 -13.45 13.54 -16.96
C PHE A 23 -14.04 13.00 -15.64
N VAL A 24 -14.40 11.72 -15.64
CA VAL A 24 -14.70 10.95 -14.44
C VAL A 24 -13.37 10.50 -13.86
N GLN A 25 -13.07 10.88 -12.61
CA GLN A 25 -11.85 10.46 -11.91
C GLN A 25 -11.67 8.94 -12.03
N LYS A 26 -10.52 8.53 -12.60
CA LYS A 26 -9.97 7.19 -12.31
C LYS A 26 -9.82 7.13 -10.78
N THR A 27 -10.32 6.06 -10.17
CA THR A 27 -10.32 5.88 -8.72
C THR A 27 -8.92 6.14 -8.15
N PRO A 28 -8.78 7.05 -7.18
CA PRO A 28 -7.49 7.30 -6.54
C PRO A 28 -6.97 5.98 -5.93
N ASN A 29 -5.65 5.77 -5.97
CA ASN A 29 -4.98 4.61 -5.39
C ASN A 29 -5.51 4.34 -3.97
N THR A 30 -6.32 3.29 -3.82
CA THR A 30 -6.77 2.83 -2.51
C THR A 30 -5.59 2.10 -1.87
N THR A 31 -4.72 2.84 -1.18
CA THR A 31 -3.65 2.24 -0.38
C THR A 31 -4.22 1.67 0.92
N LEU A 32 -3.50 0.75 1.56
CA LEU A 32 -3.89 0.22 2.87
C LEU A 32 -4.12 1.37 3.87
N SER A 33 -3.17 2.29 3.97
CA SER A 33 -3.23 3.47 4.85
C SER A 33 -4.44 4.35 4.54
N ASN A 34 -4.74 4.60 3.25
CA ASN A 34 -5.89 5.43 2.86
C ASN A 34 -7.22 4.76 3.21
N SER A 35 -7.30 3.44 3.03
CA SER A 35 -8.48 2.67 3.39
C SER A 35 -8.70 2.66 4.90
N LEU A 36 -7.63 2.56 5.70
CA LEU A 36 -7.70 2.62 7.16
C LEU A 36 -8.16 3.98 7.67
N ARG A 37 -7.63 5.07 7.10
CA ARG A 37 -8.06 6.44 7.44
C ARG A 37 -9.57 6.60 7.28
N GLN A 38 -10.16 6.03 6.23
CA GLN A 38 -11.61 6.08 5.98
C GLN A 38 -12.42 5.22 6.97
N SER A 39 -11.87 4.11 7.44
CA SER A 39 -12.55 3.23 8.40
C SER A 39 -12.49 3.76 9.83
N LEU A 40 -11.45 4.48 10.20
CA LEU A 40 -11.22 4.97 11.56
C LEU A 40 -11.91 6.32 11.84
N THR A 41 -12.34 7.05 10.81
CA THR A 41 -13.19 8.23 10.97
C THR A 41 -14.60 7.83 11.41
N PRO A 42 -15.10 8.29 12.56
CA PRO A 42 -16.47 8.01 12.99
C PRO A 42 -17.46 8.42 11.92
N GLN A 43 -18.44 7.56 11.67
CA GLN A 43 -19.56 7.78 10.76
C GLN A 43 -20.55 8.79 11.36
N SER A 44 -20.09 10.01 11.63
CA SER A 44 -20.90 11.20 11.80
C SER A 44 -20.56 12.13 10.64
N ASP A 45 -21.55 12.35 9.77
CA ASP A 45 -21.48 13.11 8.52
C ASP A 45 -20.77 12.41 7.35
N ALA A 46 -21.28 11.24 6.96
CA ALA A 46 -21.20 10.71 5.59
C ALA A 46 -22.02 11.56 4.58
N GLY A 47 -22.04 12.87 4.78
CA GLY A 47 -22.72 13.89 3.99
C GLY A 47 -21.98 15.23 4.04
N ALA A 48 -20.65 15.24 4.15
CA ALA A 48 -19.87 16.49 4.11
C ALA A 48 -18.44 16.30 3.56
N VAL A 49 -18.25 15.49 2.52
CA VAL A 49 -17.17 15.71 1.53
C VAL A 49 -17.76 15.65 0.11
N ALA A 50 -19.01 16.08 -0.03
CA ALA A 50 -19.41 16.71 -1.27
C ALA A 50 -18.74 18.08 -1.27
N THR A 51 -17.91 18.34 -2.28
CA THR A 51 -17.51 19.67 -2.73
C THR A 51 -18.55 20.71 -2.35
N ALA A 52 -18.17 21.71 -1.56
CA ALA A 52 -18.98 22.88 -1.28
C ALA A 52 -19.20 23.67 -2.58
N SER A 53 -20.17 23.22 -3.38
CA SER A 53 -20.87 24.07 -4.33
C SER A 53 -21.91 24.84 -3.53
N SER A 54 -21.56 26.07 -3.16
CA SER A 54 -22.48 27.03 -2.58
C SER A 54 -23.67 27.26 -3.53
N GLY A 55 -24.81 26.66 -3.22
CA GLY A 55 -26.10 26.98 -3.82
C GLY A 55 -26.67 28.25 -3.19
N GLY A 56 -26.22 29.41 -3.69
CA GLY A 56 -26.86 30.70 -3.48
C GLY A 56 -27.42 31.18 -4.82
N SER A 57 -28.74 31.24 -4.94
CA SER A 57 -29.45 31.69 -6.13
C SER A 57 -29.13 33.15 -6.46
N GLY A 58 -28.60 33.43 -7.66
CA GLY A 58 -28.54 34.80 -8.20
C GLY A 58 -27.47 35.06 -9.26
N ARG A 59 -27.79 34.76 -10.53
CA ARG A 59 -27.28 35.36 -11.77
C ARG A 59 -25.75 35.48 -12.01
N GLY A 60 -25.26 34.58 -12.88
CA GLY A 60 -24.46 34.94 -14.06
C GLY A 60 -22.95 35.20 -13.88
N GLY A 61 -22.14 34.17 -14.09
CA GLY A 61 -20.69 34.28 -14.33
C GLY A 61 -20.02 32.90 -14.34
N ALA A 62 -19.30 32.57 -15.41
CA ALA A 62 -18.58 31.30 -15.54
C ALA A 62 -17.51 31.16 -14.44
N ALA A 63 -17.56 30.08 -13.66
CA ALA A 63 -16.55 29.81 -12.64
C ALA A 63 -15.26 29.27 -13.30
N GLU A 64 -14.27 30.15 -13.49
CA GLU A 64 -12.87 29.75 -13.64
C GLU A 64 -12.42 29.02 -12.35
N SER A 65 -11.71 27.91 -12.47
CA SER A 65 -11.10 27.23 -11.34
C SER A 65 -10.13 28.18 -10.63
N ALA A 66 -10.49 28.67 -9.45
CA ALA A 66 -9.64 29.58 -8.68
C ALA A 66 -8.34 28.85 -8.28
N SER A 67 -7.19 29.42 -8.65
CA SER A 67 -5.88 28.81 -8.36
C SER A 67 -5.61 28.73 -6.85
N ARG A 68 -5.04 27.61 -6.39
CA ARG A 68 -4.67 27.39 -4.97
C ARG A 68 -3.54 28.29 -4.49
N VAL A 69 -2.76 28.83 -5.42
CA VAL A 69 -1.58 29.64 -5.14
C VAL A 69 -1.69 30.96 -5.88
N ARG A 70 -1.51 32.07 -5.15
CA ARG A 70 -1.51 33.43 -5.71
C ARG A 70 -0.17 34.09 -5.49
N ARG A 71 0.13 35.11 -6.29
CA ARG A 71 1.31 35.95 -6.08
C ARG A 71 1.01 36.97 -4.98
N GLY A 72 1.85 36.99 -3.96
CA GLY A 72 1.81 37.94 -2.85
C GLY A 72 2.43 39.27 -3.25
N GLU A 73 2.27 40.26 -2.37
CA GLU A 73 2.74 41.64 -2.56
C GLU A 73 4.26 41.72 -2.76
N ASN A 74 5.00 40.80 -2.13
CA ASN A 74 6.45 40.72 -2.22
C ASN A 74 6.94 39.95 -3.47
N GLY A 75 6.04 39.58 -4.38
CA GLY A 75 6.35 38.81 -5.59
C GLY A 75 6.43 37.30 -5.40
N ASP A 76 6.34 36.85 -4.14
CA ASP A 76 6.40 35.46 -3.67
C ASP A 76 5.05 34.72 -3.83
N TRP A 77 5.08 33.40 -4.05
CA TRP A 77 3.86 32.58 -4.06
C TRP A 77 3.26 32.44 -2.64
N VAL A 78 1.94 32.46 -2.50
CA VAL A 78 1.25 32.35 -1.20
C VAL A 78 -0.04 31.55 -1.39
N SER A 79 -0.54 30.93 -0.32
CA SER A 79 -1.84 30.25 -0.32
C SER A 79 -2.97 31.23 -0.69
N SER A 80 -3.85 30.81 -1.61
CA SER A 80 -4.99 31.63 -2.07
C SER A 80 -6.20 31.58 -1.12
N GLY A 81 -6.22 30.66 -0.16
CA GLY A 81 -7.35 30.44 0.74
C GLY A 81 -7.46 31.47 1.86
N THR A 82 -8.70 31.74 2.29
CA THR A 82 -9.05 32.45 3.54
C THR A 82 -8.74 31.64 4.80
N GLN A 83 -8.29 30.40 4.67
CA GLN A 83 -7.85 29.57 5.77
C GLN A 83 -6.52 30.10 6.30
N SER A 84 -6.46 30.36 7.61
CA SER A 84 -5.30 30.87 8.35
C SER A 84 -4.14 29.87 8.35
N GLY A 85 -3.44 29.72 7.21
CA GLY A 85 -2.38 28.74 7.04
C GLY A 85 -1.46 29.04 5.84
N SER A 86 -0.17 28.77 6.03
CA SER A 86 0.88 28.99 5.02
C SER A 86 1.01 27.85 4.00
N PHE A 87 0.44 26.68 4.29
CA PHE A 87 0.55 25.48 3.44
C PHE A 87 -0.71 25.27 2.60
N VAL A 88 -0.53 24.57 1.46
CA VAL A 88 -1.60 24.10 0.59
C VAL A 88 -1.58 22.58 0.52
N ASN A 89 -2.73 21.96 0.31
CA ASN A 89 -2.79 20.50 0.14
C ASN A 89 -2.06 20.07 -1.14
N TYR A 90 -1.33 18.97 -1.06
CA TYR A 90 -0.78 18.28 -2.23
C TYR A 90 -1.89 17.44 -2.86
N LEU A 91 -2.12 17.54 -4.16
CA LEU A 91 -3.24 16.88 -4.84
C LEU A 91 -2.78 15.75 -5.77
N PRO A 92 -3.66 14.79 -6.12
CA PRO A 92 -3.34 13.73 -7.08
C PRO A 92 -2.78 14.24 -8.41
N GLN A 93 -3.27 15.39 -8.88
CA GLN A 93 -2.80 16.02 -10.10
C GLN A 93 -1.36 16.56 -9.98
N ASP A 94 -0.97 17.04 -8.79
CA ASP A 94 0.40 17.52 -8.55
C ASP A 94 1.38 16.36 -8.64
N GLU A 95 1.02 15.22 -8.05
CA GLU A 95 1.79 13.99 -8.19
C GLU A 95 1.77 13.46 -9.64
N ALA A 96 0.64 13.53 -10.32
CA ALA A 96 0.55 13.05 -11.69
C ALA A 96 1.46 13.84 -12.63
N VAL A 97 1.48 15.17 -12.51
CA VAL A 97 2.42 16.03 -13.25
C VAL A 97 3.87 15.72 -12.84
N ALA A 98 4.15 15.58 -11.53
CA ALA A 98 5.48 15.21 -11.02
C ALA A 98 5.99 13.89 -11.61
N ALA A 99 5.12 12.90 -11.74
CA ALA A 99 5.41 11.59 -12.34
C ALA A 99 5.49 11.63 -13.88
N GLY A 100 5.30 12.79 -14.51
CA GLY A 100 5.34 12.97 -15.95
C GLY A 100 4.11 12.43 -16.69
N LEU A 101 2.97 12.25 -16.00
CA LEU A 101 1.72 11.81 -16.62
C LEU A 101 1.11 12.93 -17.48
N GLY A 102 0.51 12.53 -18.61
CA GLY A 102 -0.22 13.45 -19.48
C GLY A 102 -1.56 13.89 -18.90
N ALA A 103 -2.22 14.86 -19.55
CA ALA A 103 -3.53 15.36 -19.13
C ALA A 103 -4.63 14.28 -19.11
N ASP A 104 -4.50 13.26 -19.95
CA ASP A 104 -5.36 12.06 -20.02
C ASP A 104 -5.11 11.05 -18.88
N GLU A 105 -3.96 11.15 -18.23
CA GLU A 105 -3.53 10.32 -17.11
C GLU A 105 -3.57 11.07 -15.75
N GLY A 106 -4.09 12.31 -15.75
CA GLY A 106 -4.33 13.10 -14.54
C GLY A 106 -3.33 14.23 -14.30
N GLY A 107 -2.32 14.39 -15.17
CA GLY A 107 -1.37 15.50 -15.16
C GLY A 107 -2.03 16.80 -15.64
N LEU A 108 -2.84 17.41 -14.77
CA LEU A 108 -3.55 18.65 -15.05
C LEU A 108 -2.74 19.85 -14.55
N ASP A 109 -2.70 20.90 -15.38
CA ASP A 109 -2.06 22.20 -15.09
C ASP A 109 -0.64 22.11 -14.47
N PRO A 110 0.39 21.78 -15.28
CA PRO A 110 1.76 21.70 -14.79
C PRO A 110 2.30 23.00 -14.18
N VAL A 111 1.75 24.15 -14.59
CA VAL A 111 2.17 25.46 -14.10
C VAL A 111 1.66 25.66 -12.68
N GLU A 112 0.41 25.31 -12.39
CA GLU A 112 -0.10 25.33 -11.02
C GLU A 112 0.67 24.35 -10.13
N SER A 113 0.91 23.12 -10.58
CA SER A 113 1.65 22.13 -9.79
C SER A 113 3.09 22.56 -9.48
N GLN A 114 3.78 23.21 -10.42
CA GLN A 114 5.09 23.82 -10.15
C GLN A 114 5.01 24.90 -9.05
N ARG A 115 4.02 25.79 -9.10
CA ARG A 115 3.83 26.85 -8.09
C ARG A 115 3.55 26.28 -6.70
N VAL A 116 2.78 25.19 -6.64
CA VAL A 116 2.49 24.46 -5.40
C VAL A 116 3.78 23.88 -4.82
N VAL A 117 4.59 23.21 -5.64
CA VAL A 117 5.87 22.63 -5.19
C VAL A 117 6.84 23.72 -4.73
N ASP A 118 6.93 24.86 -5.44
CA ASP A 118 7.79 25.99 -5.04
C ASP A 118 7.38 26.57 -3.68
N LEU A 119 6.07 26.81 -3.48
CA LEU A 119 5.50 27.31 -2.22
C LEU A 119 5.82 26.36 -1.07
N LEU A 120 5.49 25.07 -1.24
CA LEU A 120 5.68 24.05 -0.21
C LEU A 120 7.16 23.89 0.16
N ASN A 121 8.04 23.87 -0.84
CA ASN A 121 9.48 23.84 -0.61
C ASN A 121 9.95 25.03 0.23
N ARG A 122 9.50 26.24 -0.09
CA ARG A 122 9.87 27.45 0.65
C ARG A 122 9.39 27.37 2.10
N GLU A 123 8.13 27.03 2.33
CA GLU A 123 7.56 26.96 3.68
C GLU A 123 8.18 25.85 4.53
N LEU A 124 8.44 24.67 3.97
CA LEU A 124 9.17 23.62 4.69
C LEU A 124 10.62 24.01 4.98
N SER A 125 11.30 24.72 4.05
CA SER A 125 12.64 25.24 4.30
C SER A 125 12.65 26.23 5.46
N ARG A 126 11.65 27.13 5.53
CA ARG A 126 11.48 28.07 6.62
C ARG A 126 11.23 27.34 7.94
N LEU A 127 10.31 26.37 7.94
CA LEU A 127 9.96 25.55 9.10
C LEU A 127 11.17 24.79 9.66
N LEU A 128 11.95 24.13 8.80
CA LEU A 128 13.14 23.38 9.21
C LEU A 128 14.25 24.27 9.80
N LYS A 129 14.31 25.55 9.42
CA LYS A 129 15.29 26.53 9.94
C LYS A 129 14.89 27.14 11.29
N LEU A 130 13.67 26.89 11.78
CA LEU A 130 13.21 27.43 13.07
C LEU A 130 13.98 26.81 14.25
N SER A 131 14.07 27.60 15.33
CA SER A 131 14.53 27.11 16.63
C SER A 131 13.61 25.98 17.12
N PRO A 132 14.07 25.05 17.98
CA PRO A 132 13.24 23.95 18.48
C PRO A 132 11.89 24.42 19.07
N ARG A 133 11.91 25.52 19.84
CA ARG A 133 10.70 26.09 20.46
C ARG A 133 9.72 26.65 19.43
N ASP A 134 10.22 27.41 18.46
CA ASP A 134 9.36 28.01 17.43
C ASP A 134 8.86 26.97 16.44
N PHE A 135 9.67 25.94 16.15
CA PHE A 135 9.27 24.79 15.37
C PHE A 135 8.06 24.10 16.00
N TRP A 136 8.14 23.74 17.28
CA TRP A 136 7.03 23.07 17.97
C TRP A 136 5.81 23.98 18.16
N ARG A 137 5.99 25.29 18.33
CA ARG A 137 4.88 26.26 18.33
C ARG A 137 4.13 26.25 16.99
N GLU A 138 4.87 26.25 15.88
CA GLU A 138 4.28 26.18 14.54
C GLU A 138 3.60 24.83 14.32
N VAL A 139 4.25 23.72 14.65
CA VAL A 139 3.69 22.36 14.50
C VAL A 139 2.43 22.18 15.34
N ALA A 140 2.35 22.74 16.55
CA ALA A 140 1.17 22.59 17.41
C ALA A 140 -0.02 23.45 16.97
N SER A 141 0.21 24.54 16.21
CA SER A 141 -0.85 25.52 15.87
C SER A 141 -1.26 25.51 14.41
N ASN A 142 -0.39 25.09 13.50
CA ASN A 142 -0.61 25.21 12.06
C ASN A 142 -1.31 23.96 11.50
N THR A 143 -2.64 23.98 11.45
CA THR A 143 -3.46 22.90 10.88
C THR A 143 -3.24 22.70 9.38
N SER A 144 -2.86 23.74 8.64
CA SER A 144 -2.55 23.62 7.20
C SER A 144 -1.31 22.78 6.94
N LEU A 145 -0.33 22.80 7.85
CA LEU A 145 0.83 21.90 7.80
C LEU A 145 0.39 20.44 7.94
N HIS A 146 -0.51 20.14 8.89
CA HIS A 146 -1.00 18.78 9.11
C HIS A 146 -1.74 18.25 7.88
N ALA A 147 -2.64 19.06 7.32
CA ALA A 147 -3.38 18.71 6.11
C ALA A 147 -2.45 18.53 4.89
N PHE A 148 -1.42 19.36 4.76
CA PHE A 148 -0.39 19.19 3.75
C PHE A 148 0.38 17.87 3.92
N LEU A 149 0.92 17.59 5.12
CA LEU A 149 1.68 16.36 5.36
C LEU A 149 0.84 15.11 5.11
N GLU A 150 -0.42 15.12 5.54
CA GLU A 150 -1.37 14.04 5.30
C GLU A 150 -1.65 13.85 3.81
N SER A 151 -1.98 14.94 3.09
CA SER A 151 -2.25 14.87 1.65
C SER A 151 -1.02 14.45 0.84
N PHE A 152 0.18 14.90 1.23
CA PHE A 152 1.43 14.47 0.61
C PHE A 152 1.65 12.96 0.75
N LEU A 153 1.61 12.42 1.97
CA LEU A 153 1.77 10.97 2.21
C LEU A 153 0.69 10.14 1.50
N LYS A 154 -0.54 10.66 1.43
CA LYS A 154 -1.66 10.02 0.76
C LYS A 154 -1.43 9.86 -0.75
N PHE A 155 -0.97 10.92 -1.43
CA PHE A 155 -0.92 10.92 -2.90
C PHE A 155 0.45 10.59 -3.50
N ARG A 156 1.53 10.68 -2.74
CA ARG A 156 2.90 10.41 -3.22
C ARG A 156 3.03 9.07 -3.94
N SER A 157 3.63 9.00 -5.12
CA SER A 157 3.85 7.73 -5.81
C SER A 157 4.75 6.79 -5.00
N ARG A 158 4.53 5.49 -5.16
CA ARG A 158 5.34 4.48 -4.48
C ARG A 158 6.27 3.79 -5.48
N TRP A 159 7.52 3.56 -5.05
CA TRP A 159 8.57 2.95 -5.89
C TRP A 159 8.21 1.54 -6.38
N TYR A 160 7.24 0.89 -5.75
CA TYR A 160 6.79 -0.46 -6.04
C TYR A 160 5.51 -0.53 -6.88
N ASP A 161 4.96 0.60 -7.32
CA ASP A 161 3.80 0.66 -8.21
C ASP A 161 4.09 -0.12 -9.50
N PHE A 162 3.09 -0.85 -10.01
CA PHE A 162 3.29 -1.73 -11.14
C PHE A 162 3.53 -1.00 -12.47
N PRO A 163 4.23 -1.62 -13.44
CA PRO A 163 4.49 -1.02 -14.75
C PRO A 163 3.25 -0.57 -15.51
N HIS A 164 2.08 -1.20 -15.31
CA HIS A 164 0.82 -0.79 -15.94
C HIS A 164 0.31 0.58 -15.47
N ARG A 165 0.81 1.08 -14.34
CA ARG A 165 0.59 2.43 -13.82
C ARG A 165 1.63 3.44 -14.33
N GLY A 166 2.77 2.98 -14.82
CA GLY A 166 3.89 3.83 -15.24
C GLY A 166 3.74 4.40 -16.65
N THR A 167 4.33 5.58 -16.85
CA THR A 167 4.61 6.15 -18.17
C THR A 167 5.58 5.26 -18.93
N LYS A 168 5.37 5.11 -20.24
CA LYS A 168 6.42 4.60 -21.13
C LYS A 168 7.48 5.68 -21.26
N GLY A 169 8.46 5.67 -20.37
CA GLY A 169 9.60 6.58 -20.36
C GLY A 169 9.51 7.61 -19.25
N ILE A 170 10.52 7.59 -18.37
CA ILE A 170 10.80 8.65 -17.41
C ILE A 170 11.09 9.91 -18.22
N VAL A 171 10.16 10.86 -18.26
CA VAL A 171 10.49 12.24 -18.64
C VAL A 171 11.03 12.88 -17.36
N ALA A 172 12.34 12.85 -17.19
CA ALA A 172 12.99 13.57 -16.11
C ALA A 172 12.58 15.06 -16.17
N GLY A 173 12.10 15.62 -15.05
CA GLY A 173 12.08 17.07 -14.84
C GLY A 173 10.84 17.85 -15.33
N VAL A 174 9.63 17.32 -15.22
CA VAL A 174 8.43 18.15 -15.47
C VAL A 174 8.22 19.18 -14.35
N ILE A 175 8.51 18.82 -13.10
CA ILE A 175 8.48 19.74 -11.95
C ILE A 175 9.87 19.86 -11.32
N VAL A 176 10.39 21.08 -11.24
CA VAL A 176 11.66 21.40 -10.57
C VAL A 176 11.44 21.42 -9.05
N GLY A 177 12.34 20.78 -8.29
CA GLY A 177 12.31 20.80 -6.82
C GLY A 177 11.39 19.75 -6.18
N GLU A 178 10.79 18.87 -6.96
CA GLU A 178 9.93 17.78 -6.49
C GLU A 178 10.68 16.80 -5.57
N TYR A 179 11.86 16.32 -5.99
CA TYR A 179 12.70 15.47 -5.17
C TYR A 179 13.14 16.12 -3.85
N GLU A 180 13.41 17.43 -3.88
CA GLU A 180 13.75 18.22 -2.70
C GLU A 180 12.55 18.39 -1.76
N LEU A 181 11.33 18.49 -2.30
CA LEU A 181 10.10 18.51 -1.52
C LEU A 181 9.96 17.20 -0.72
N GLY A 182 10.16 16.05 -1.36
CA GLY A 182 10.15 14.75 -0.68
C GLY A 182 11.16 14.68 0.46
N ARG A 183 12.41 15.13 0.24
CA ARG A 183 13.42 15.20 1.30
C ARG A 183 13.02 16.10 2.47
N ARG A 184 12.46 17.28 2.19
CA ARG A 184 12.03 18.21 3.25
C ARG A 184 10.85 17.68 4.04
N VAL A 185 9.89 17.03 3.39
CA VAL A 185 8.78 16.36 4.08
C VAL A 185 9.32 15.29 5.03
N PHE A 186 10.24 14.44 4.56
CA PHE A 186 10.88 13.44 5.42
C PHE A 186 11.59 14.07 6.61
N MET A 187 12.39 15.13 6.39
CA MET A 187 13.12 15.80 7.47
C MET A 187 12.19 16.47 8.49
N VAL A 188 11.04 17.01 8.06
CA VAL A 188 10.03 17.54 8.99
C VAL A 188 9.42 16.41 9.82
N LEU A 189 9.02 15.30 9.19
CA LEU A 189 8.48 14.14 9.90
C LEU A 189 9.50 13.51 10.85
N TYR A 190 10.77 13.45 10.44
CA TYR A 190 11.88 12.99 11.28
C TYR A 190 12.06 13.89 12.51
N ARG A 191 12.05 15.21 12.33
CA ARG A 191 12.13 16.17 13.43
C ARG A 191 10.93 16.08 14.37
N ILE A 192 9.71 15.89 13.83
CA ILE A 192 8.48 15.65 14.63
C ILE A 192 8.59 14.35 15.45
N SER A 193 9.26 13.32 14.93
CA SER A 193 9.41 12.04 15.63
C SER A 193 10.25 12.12 16.91
N SER A 194 11.12 13.12 17.04
CA SER A 194 12.01 13.29 18.20
C SER A 194 11.56 14.44 19.08
N ASN A 195 11.55 14.24 20.40
CA ASN A 195 11.29 15.32 21.34
C ASN A 195 12.48 16.27 21.52
N ARG A 196 13.66 15.90 20.98
CA ARG A 196 14.91 16.65 21.09
C ARG A 196 15.67 16.66 19.77
N ASP A 197 16.04 17.85 19.33
CA ASP A 197 16.91 18.04 18.17
C ASP A 197 18.37 17.62 18.49
N PRO A 198 19.10 17.01 17.54
CA PRO A 198 20.52 16.70 17.72
C PRO A 198 21.33 17.95 18.10
N GLY A 199 22.04 17.90 19.22
CA GLY A 199 22.85 19.02 19.72
C GLY A 199 22.08 20.14 20.45
N ALA A 200 20.74 20.08 20.53
CA ALA A 200 19.97 21.07 21.26
C ALA A 200 20.09 20.90 22.79
N ARG A 201 19.99 22.00 23.52
CA ARG A 201 19.95 22.01 24.99
C ARG A 201 18.66 21.36 25.47
N ALA A 202 18.72 20.66 26.60
CA ALA A 202 17.56 20.00 27.19
C ALA A 202 16.42 20.99 27.50
N ALA A 203 16.75 22.24 27.85
CA ALA A 203 15.78 23.31 28.13
C ALA A 203 14.99 23.80 26.91
N ASP A 204 15.43 23.46 25.70
CA ASP A 204 14.75 23.81 24.44
C ASP A 204 13.99 22.62 23.83
N SER A 205 14.09 21.45 24.46
CA SER A 205 13.43 20.22 24.04
C SER A 205 12.07 20.07 24.71
N LEU A 206 11.14 19.38 24.05
CA LEU A 206 9.87 19.03 24.68
C LEU A 206 10.08 17.92 25.71
N SER A 207 9.29 17.97 26.79
CA SER A 207 9.20 16.82 27.68
C SER A 207 8.64 15.62 26.92
N MET A 208 9.05 14.40 27.28
CA MET A 208 8.59 13.18 26.61
C MET A 208 7.06 13.04 26.70
N LYS A 209 6.46 13.52 27.81
CA LYS A 209 5.01 13.51 28.02
C LYS A 209 4.29 14.49 27.10
N ASP A 210 4.78 15.73 27.01
CA ASP A 210 4.17 16.75 26.16
C ASP A 210 4.32 16.41 24.68
N HIS A 211 5.47 15.83 24.30
CA HIS A 211 5.70 15.31 22.95
C HIS A 211 4.70 14.23 22.59
N ALA A 212 4.49 13.24 23.47
CA ALA A 212 3.50 12.18 23.26
C ALA A 212 2.07 12.73 23.13
N VAL A 213 1.69 13.72 23.95
CA VAL A 213 0.38 14.37 23.88
C VAL A 213 0.20 15.12 22.56
N LEU A 214 1.19 15.91 22.14
CA LEU A 214 1.12 16.67 20.88
C LEU A 214 1.03 15.75 19.65
N LEU A 215 1.74 14.63 19.64
CA LEU A 215 1.65 13.65 18.56
C LEU A 215 0.24 13.05 18.45
N GLN A 216 -0.39 12.79 19.60
CA GLN A 216 -1.74 12.19 19.66
C GLN A 216 -2.83 13.20 19.32
N GLU A 217 -2.85 14.37 19.97
CA GLU A 217 -3.92 15.38 19.79
C GLU A 217 -4.00 15.90 18.36
N ASN A 218 -2.85 16.01 17.69
CA ASN A 218 -2.77 16.50 16.31
C ASN A 218 -2.66 15.37 15.26
N ASN A 219 -2.77 14.10 15.66
CA ASN A 219 -2.62 12.93 14.79
C ASN A 219 -1.36 13.00 13.87
N LEU A 220 -0.23 13.45 14.40
CA LEU A 220 0.95 13.77 13.59
C LEU A 220 1.65 12.53 13.02
N LEU A 221 1.71 11.45 13.80
CA LEU A 221 2.40 10.20 13.48
C LEU A 221 1.55 9.00 13.95
N ASP A 222 0.34 8.90 13.40
CA ASP A 222 -0.55 7.75 13.57
C ASP A 222 -0.06 6.51 12.79
N LEU A 223 -0.59 5.32 13.10
CA LEU A 223 -0.19 4.08 12.42
C LEU A 223 -0.32 4.15 10.89
N PRO A 224 -1.42 4.65 10.30
CA PRO A 224 -1.50 4.85 8.84
C PRO A 224 -0.39 5.75 8.28
N LYS A 225 -0.01 6.85 8.94
CA LYS A 225 1.10 7.72 8.52
C LYS A 225 2.43 6.99 8.61
N LEU A 226 2.66 6.17 9.64
CA LEU A 226 3.89 5.40 9.74
C LEU A 226 3.99 4.29 8.67
N LEU A 227 2.86 3.68 8.28
CA LEU A 227 2.80 2.78 7.13
C LEU A 227 3.17 3.52 5.83
N ASP A 228 2.57 4.69 5.57
CA ASP A 228 2.89 5.50 4.39
C ASP A 228 4.36 5.94 4.37
N ILE A 229 4.90 6.41 5.51
CA ILE A 229 6.30 6.81 5.65
C ILE A 229 7.23 5.63 5.34
N SER A 230 6.93 4.45 5.87
CA SER A 230 7.72 3.25 5.62
C SER A 230 7.68 2.85 4.14
N ALA A 231 6.49 2.88 3.53
CA ALA A 231 6.31 2.57 2.12
C ALA A 231 7.06 3.52 1.17
N ILE A 232 7.05 4.82 1.48
CA ILE A 232 7.65 5.86 0.64
C ILE A 232 9.19 5.89 0.81
N TYR A 233 9.69 5.96 2.05
CA TYR A 233 11.08 6.36 2.32
C TYR A 233 12.04 5.21 2.64
N SER A 234 11.56 4.01 3.00
CA SER A 234 12.46 2.91 3.43
C SER A 234 13.44 2.47 2.34
N HIS A 235 13.07 2.61 1.07
CA HIS A 235 13.91 2.17 -0.04
C HIS A 235 15.11 3.08 -0.31
N GLU A 236 15.02 4.37 0.04
CA GLU A 236 16.12 5.34 -0.12
C GLU A 236 16.90 5.55 1.18
N ASN A 237 16.21 5.52 2.33
CA ASN A 237 16.75 5.91 3.63
C ASN A 237 16.30 4.96 4.74
N GLU A 238 16.66 3.68 4.64
CA GLU A 238 16.21 2.62 5.56
C GLU A 238 16.50 2.95 7.04
N ASP A 239 17.73 3.35 7.37
CA ASP A 239 18.14 3.57 8.76
C ASP A 239 17.47 4.78 9.42
N LEU A 240 17.34 5.89 8.69
CA LEU A 240 16.62 7.06 9.19
C LEU A 240 15.12 6.79 9.30
N THR A 241 14.55 6.04 8.36
CA THR A 241 13.13 5.63 8.42
C THR A 241 12.88 4.74 9.61
N ARG A 242 13.75 3.75 9.86
CA ARG A 242 13.75 2.92 11.07
C ARG A 242 13.82 3.77 12.34
N SER A 243 14.74 4.73 12.41
CA SER A 243 14.85 5.63 13.56
C SER A 243 13.59 6.46 13.79
N LEU A 244 12.98 7.01 12.72
CA LEU A 244 11.72 7.77 12.78
C LEU A 244 10.59 6.92 13.35
N VAL A 245 10.37 5.73 12.79
CA VAL A 245 9.29 4.82 13.20
C VAL A 245 9.51 4.37 14.64
N LEU A 246 10.73 4.01 15.03
CA LEU A 246 11.07 3.63 16.40
C LEU A 246 10.79 4.77 17.39
N ASN A 247 11.18 6.00 17.05
CA ASN A 247 10.92 7.16 17.92
C ASN A 247 9.41 7.40 18.08
N ALA A 248 8.64 7.33 16.99
CA ALA A 248 7.19 7.52 17.02
C ALA A 248 6.46 6.46 17.85
N VAL A 249 6.83 5.18 17.70
CA VAL A 249 6.25 4.06 18.47
C VAL A 249 6.64 4.14 19.94
N LYS A 250 7.89 4.52 20.26
CA LYS A 250 8.33 4.74 21.65
C LYS A 250 7.60 5.91 22.32
N ALA A 251 7.36 6.99 21.59
CA ALA A 251 6.60 8.14 22.08
C ALA A 251 5.11 7.83 22.26
N GLN A 252 4.55 6.90 21.47
CA GLN A 252 3.12 6.58 21.46
C GLN A 252 2.85 5.06 21.57
N PRO A 253 2.91 4.48 22.79
CA PRO A 253 2.60 3.06 23.00
C PRO A 253 1.17 2.64 22.57
N ARG A 254 0.24 3.59 22.44
CA ARG A 254 -1.13 3.33 21.97
C ARG A 254 -1.19 2.78 20.55
N ILE A 255 -0.19 3.05 19.71
CA ILE A 255 -0.09 2.55 18.34
C ILE A 255 -0.19 1.02 18.30
N HIS A 256 0.25 0.31 19.35
CA HIS A 256 0.13 -1.15 19.43
C HIS A 256 -1.32 -1.65 19.40
N ASN A 257 -2.28 -0.86 19.88
CA ASN A 257 -3.69 -1.22 19.86
C ASN A 257 -4.29 -1.13 18.44
N ASP A 258 -3.71 -0.29 17.58
CA ASP A 258 -4.24 -0.03 16.25
C ASP A 258 -3.89 -1.17 15.26
N PHE A 259 -2.87 -2.00 15.56
CA PHE A 259 -2.49 -3.10 14.67
C PHE A 259 -3.62 -4.12 14.47
N THR A 260 -4.39 -4.43 15.51
CA THR A 260 -5.53 -5.34 15.40
C THR A 260 -6.58 -4.79 14.43
N ALA A 261 -6.85 -3.48 14.50
CA ALA A 261 -7.76 -2.82 13.58
C ALA A 261 -7.22 -2.83 12.14
N VAL A 262 -5.90 -2.62 11.96
CA VAL A 262 -5.24 -2.71 10.65
C VAL A 262 -5.39 -4.09 10.04
N MET A 263 -5.13 -5.13 10.83
CA MET A 263 -5.22 -6.52 10.38
C MET A 263 -6.65 -6.91 10.05
N TYR A 264 -7.61 -6.57 10.92
CA TYR A 264 -9.04 -6.80 10.64
C TYR A 264 -9.47 -6.16 9.33
N HIS A 265 -9.12 -4.88 9.12
CA HIS A 265 -9.48 -4.13 7.93
C HIS A 265 -8.86 -4.70 6.66
N PHE A 266 -7.56 -5.03 6.71
CA PHE A 266 -6.87 -5.67 5.59
C PHE A 266 -7.51 -7.00 5.21
N LEU A 267 -7.72 -7.90 6.18
CA LEU A 267 -8.28 -9.22 5.94
C LEU A 267 -9.72 -9.13 5.40
N SER A 268 -10.54 -8.23 5.95
CA SER A 268 -11.91 -7.98 5.46
C SER A 268 -11.94 -7.52 4.00
N ILE A 269 -11.07 -6.58 3.61
CA ILE A 269 -10.98 -6.10 2.22
C ILE A 269 -10.49 -7.21 1.30
N VAL A 270 -9.42 -7.91 1.67
CA VAL A 270 -8.87 -9.01 0.86
C VAL A 270 -9.90 -10.11 0.66
N HIS A 271 -10.64 -10.49 1.70
CA HIS A 271 -11.71 -11.48 1.60
C HIS A 271 -12.78 -11.01 0.60
N THR A 272 -13.26 -9.77 0.73
CA THR A 272 -14.27 -9.20 -0.17
C THR A 272 -13.76 -9.11 -1.61
N MET A 273 -12.50 -8.72 -1.81
CA MET A 273 -11.87 -8.64 -3.12
C MET A 273 -11.67 -10.01 -3.76
N TYR A 274 -11.22 -10.98 -2.98
CA TYR A 274 -11.07 -12.37 -3.41
C TYR A 274 -12.41 -12.93 -3.89
N GLN A 275 -13.48 -12.81 -3.09
CA GLN A 275 -14.81 -13.30 -3.46
C GLN A 275 -15.32 -12.64 -4.75
N ARG A 276 -15.26 -11.31 -4.85
CA ARG A 276 -15.70 -10.58 -6.05
C ARG A 276 -14.91 -10.98 -7.29
N CYS A 277 -13.60 -11.16 -7.15
CA CYS A 277 -12.73 -11.55 -8.24
C CYS A 277 -13.02 -12.99 -8.69
N SER A 278 -13.09 -13.94 -7.76
CA SER A 278 -13.37 -15.34 -8.04
C SER A 278 -14.72 -15.52 -8.72
N SER A 279 -15.81 -14.93 -8.21
CA SER A 279 -17.12 -15.01 -8.87
C SER A 279 -17.11 -14.39 -10.28
N SER A 280 -16.38 -13.30 -10.49
CA SER A 280 -16.26 -12.68 -11.81
C SER A 280 -15.48 -13.56 -12.80
N LEU A 281 -14.45 -14.24 -12.31
CA LEU A 281 -13.64 -15.17 -13.10
C LEU A 281 -14.39 -16.46 -13.41
N GLU A 282 -15.17 -17.00 -12.46
CA GLU A 282 -16.03 -18.17 -12.69
C GLU A 282 -17.04 -17.92 -13.81
N VAL A 283 -17.69 -16.73 -13.82
CA VAL A 283 -18.60 -16.33 -14.90
C VAL A 283 -17.86 -16.24 -16.24
N LEU A 284 -16.64 -15.67 -16.24
CA LEU A 284 -15.79 -15.60 -17.43
C LEU A 284 -15.47 -17.01 -17.96
N PHE A 285 -15.05 -17.93 -17.09
CA PHE A 285 -14.69 -19.31 -17.48
C PHE A 285 -15.92 -20.08 -17.99
N SER A 286 -17.05 -20.01 -17.29
CA SER A 286 -18.30 -20.69 -17.66
C SER A 286 -18.87 -20.22 -19.01
N SER A 287 -18.68 -18.94 -19.35
CA SER A 287 -19.14 -18.37 -20.63
C SER A 287 -18.42 -18.95 -21.84
N ARG A 288 -17.22 -19.52 -21.65
CA ARG A 288 -16.40 -20.12 -22.70
C ARG A 288 -16.80 -21.56 -22.98
N ASP A 289 -17.10 -22.34 -21.95
CA ASP A 289 -17.51 -23.75 -22.09
C ASP A 289 -18.83 -23.88 -22.86
N SER A 290 -19.64 -22.82 -22.88
CA SER A 290 -20.88 -22.72 -23.65
C SER A 290 -20.68 -22.36 -25.13
N GLN A 291 -19.45 -22.02 -25.55
CA GLN A 291 -19.16 -21.38 -26.83
C GLN A 291 -18.52 -22.31 -27.88
N GLU A 292 -18.53 -23.63 -27.67
CA GLU A 292 -18.10 -24.57 -28.72
C GLU A 292 -19.06 -24.64 -29.92
N HIS A 293 -20.28 -24.06 -29.86
CA HIS A 293 -21.27 -24.15 -30.96
C HIS A 293 -21.96 -22.81 -31.34
N GLY A 294 -21.25 -21.68 -31.34
CA GLY A 294 -21.90 -20.39 -31.67
C GLY A 294 -21.01 -19.19 -31.92
N SER A 295 -19.91 -19.36 -32.65
CA SER A 295 -18.98 -18.29 -33.03
C SER A 295 -19.57 -17.37 -34.12
N SER A 296 -20.53 -16.49 -33.78
CA SER A 296 -20.96 -15.43 -34.71
C SER A 296 -21.56 -14.15 -34.10
N ARG A 297 -21.92 -14.11 -32.81
CA ARG A 297 -22.63 -12.92 -32.27
C ARG A 297 -21.80 -11.95 -31.41
N LEU A 298 -20.67 -12.37 -30.83
CA LEU A 298 -19.80 -11.49 -30.05
C LEU A 298 -18.68 -10.83 -30.88
N HIS A 299 -18.51 -11.24 -32.14
CA HIS A 299 -17.47 -10.74 -33.04
C HIS A 299 -17.81 -9.36 -33.64
N ALA A 300 -19.11 -9.01 -33.75
CA ALA A 300 -19.56 -7.76 -34.35
C ALA A 300 -19.43 -6.55 -33.40
N ASP A 301 -19.56 -6.75 -32.08
CA ASP A 301 -19.40 -5.70 -31.07
C ASP A 301 -17.94 -5.44 -30.68
N TYR A 302 -16.99 -6.20 -31.25
CA TYR A 302 -15.57 -6.20 -30.86
C TYR A 302 -14.74 -5.10 -31.53
N LEU A 303 -15.23 -4.47 -32.61
CA LEU A 303 -14.37 -3.70 -33.53
C LEU A 303 -14.55 -2.17 -33.58
N GLU A 304 -15.35 -1.54 -32.74
CA GLU A 304 -15.53 -0.08 -32.80
C GLU A 304 -15.26 0.66 -31.48
N CYS A 305 -14.00 0.66 -31.02
CA CYS A 305 -13.50 1.78 -30.21
C CYS A 305 -11.96 1.84 -30.15
N ASN A 306 -11.35 2.68 -30.98
CA ASN A 306 -9.91 2.92 -30.97
C ASN A 306 -9.55 4.20 -30.17
N LYS A 307 -8.34 4.17 -29.56
CA LYS A 307 -7.62 5.21 -28.80
C LYS A 307 -8.02 5.50 -27.35
N ASN A 308 -8.13 4.45 -26.53
CA ASN A 308 -7.77 4.52 -25.11
C ASN A 308 -7.52 3.10 -24.56
N ARG A 309 -6.52 2.94 -23.67
CA ARG A 309 -5.94 1.65 -23.17
C ARG A 309 -6.93 0.60 -22.64
N LEU A 310 -8.21 0.97 -22.49
CA LEU A 310 -9.25 0.17 -21.85
C LEU A 310 -10.57 0.16 -22.65
N CYS A 311 -10.62 0.81 -23.81
CA CYS A 311 -11.82 0.93 -24.66
C CYS A 311 -11.96 -0.21 -25.69
N VAL A 312 -10.95 -1.08 -25.78
CA VAL A 312 -10.90 -2.23 -26.70
C VAL A 312 -11.77 -3.40 -26.21
N PHE A 313 -12.22 -3.35 -24.94
CA PHE A 313 -13.02 -4.43 -24.35
C PHE A 313 -14.50 -4.06 -24.28
N PRO A 314 -15.41 -5.04 -24.52
CA PRO A 314 -16.81 -4.94 -24.13
C PRO A 314 -16.95 -4.44 -22.68
N PRO A 315 -17.98 -3.65 -22.34
CA PRO A 315 -18.14 -3.03 -21.03
C PRO A 315 -18.02 -4.00 -19.84
N VAL A 316 -18.47 -5.25 -20.02
CA VAL A 316 -18.38 -6.32 -19.01
C VAL A 316 -16.92 -6.74 -18.77
N LEU A 317 -16.18 -7.06 -19.84
CA LEU A 317 -14.77 -7.45 -19.76
C LEU A 317 -13.91 -6.29 -19.23
N ARG A 318 -14.24 -5.06 -19.62
CA ARG A 318 -13.62 -3.85 -19.07
C ARG A 318 -13.78 -3.76 -17.54
N GLY A 319 -14.97 -4.05 -17.02
CA GLY A 319 -15.22 -4.08 -15.57
C GLY A 319 -14.37 -5.12 -14.85
N ILE A 320 -14.27 -6.33 -15.41
CA ILE A 320 -13.46 -7.43 -14.85
C ILE A 320 -11.97 -7.06 -14.83
N VAL A 321 -11.44 -6.52 -15.94
CA VAL A 321 -10.03 -6.12 -16.03
C VAL A 321 -9.70 -5.01 -15.02
N VAL A 322 -10.55 -3.99 -14.88
CA VAL A 322 -10.33 -2.91 -13.90
C VAL A 322 -10.38 -3.45 -12.47
N ALA A 323 -11.33 -4.33 -12.16
CA ALA A 323 -11.42 -4.95 -10.85
C ALA A 323 -10.15 -5.77 -10.55
N ALA A 324 -9.70 -6.61 -11.48
CA ALA A 324 -8.50 -7.43 -11.34
C ALA A 324 -7.24 -6.58 -11.09
N TYR A 325 -7.02 -5.51 -11.88
CA TYR A 325 -5.92 -4.58 -11.65
C TYR A 325 -6.03 -3.88 -10.29
N SER A 326 -7.23 -3.44 -9.90
CA SER A 326 -7.45 -2.81 -8.60
C SER A 326 -7.13 -3.74 -7.43
N VAL A 327 -7.46 -5.03 -7.56
CA VAL A 327 -7.15 -6.05 -6.54
C VAL A 327 -5.64 -6.27 -6.47
N MET A 328 -4.96 -6.42 -7.61
CA MET A 328 -3.50 -6.55 -7.65
C MET A 328 -2.82 -5.34 -7.02
N ASP A 329 -3.24 -4.13 -7.37
CA ASP A 329 -2.66 -2.88 -6.86
C ASP A 329 -2.85 -2.76 -5.34
N PHE A 330 -4.05 -3.05 -4.82
CA PHE A 330 -4.33 -3.01 -3.39
C PHE A 330 -3.50 -4.03 -2.61
N ILE A 331 -3.49 -5.30 -3.05
CA ILE A 331 -2.72 -6.36 -2.39
C ILE A 331 -1.23 -6.00 -2.42
N ASN A 332 -0.73 -5.55 -3.56
CA ASN A 332 0.66 -5.15 -3.69
C ASN A 332 1.03 -4.03 -2.72
N ASP A 333 0.22 -2.96 -2.67
CA ASP A 333 0.46 -1.84 -1.77
C ASP A 333 0.42 -2.27 -0.30
N ALA A 334 -0.59 -3.05 0.09
CA ALA A 334 -0.72 -3.54 1.46
C ALA A 334 0.46 -4.41 1.88
N ILE A 335 0.86 -5.37 1.03
CA ILE A 335 1.99 -6.28 1.32
C ILE A 335 3.30 -5.50 1.42
N VAL A 336 3.59 -4.58 0.49
CA VAL A 336 4.86 -3.83 0.54
C VAL A 336 4.86 -2.81 1.69
N SER A 337 3.73 -2.17 1.98
CA SER A 337 3.59 -1.27 3.14
C SER A 337 3.84 -1.99 4.46
N MET A 338 3.23 -3.17 4.65
CA MET A 338 3.49 -3.99 5.84
C MET A 338 4.93 -4.53 5.87
N ASP A 339 5.48 -4.97 4.74
CA ASP A 339 6.85 -5.49 4.64
C ASP A 339 7.91 -4.43 5.02
N THR A 340 7.76 -3.22 4.48
CA THR A 340 8.64 -2.08 4.76
C THR A 340 8.49 -1.62 6.20
N PHE A 341 7.27 -1.61 6.74
CA PHE A 341 7.03 -1.29 8.14
C PHE A 341 7.67 -2.31 9.10
N VAL A 342 7.58 -3.63 8.83
CA VAL A 342 8.30 -4.65 9.63
C VAL A 342 9.81 -4.46 9.55
N SER A 343 10.35 -4.04 8.40
CA SER A 343 11.78 -3.70 8.28
C SER A 343 12.19 -2.50 9.16
N ALA A 344 11.30 -1.51 9.32
CA ALA A 344 11.51 -0.34 10.16
C ALA A 344 11.24 -0.65 11.66
N TYR A 345 10.29 -1.53 11.96
CA TYR A 345 9.91 -1.93 13.31
C TYR A 345 9.64 -3.44 13.38
N LYS A 346 10.68 -4.23 13.68
CA LYS A 346 10.65 -5.70 13.63
C LYS A 346 9.53 -6.33 14.47
N HIS A 347 9.24 -5.75 15.64
CA HIS A 347 8.18 -6.20 16.55
C HIS A 347 6.78 -6.15 15.91
N ALA A 348 6.56 -5.36 14.85
CA ALA A 348 5.33 -5.36 14.07
C ALA A 348 4.96 -6.75 13.52
N ALA A 349 5.96 -7.59 13.25
CA ALA A 349 5.76 -8.94 12.73
C ALA A 349 4.84 -9.76 13.64
N ILE A 350 5.03 -9.67 14.96
CA ILE A 350 4.21 -10.39 15.95
C ILE A 350 2.75 -9.97 15.82
N PHE A 351 2.49 -8.67 15.77
CA PHE A 351 1.14 -8.12 15.65
C PHE A 351 0.46 -8.55 14.34
N PHE A 352 1.20 -8.62 13.23
CA PHE A 352 0.67 -9.08 11.94
C PHE A 352 0.43 -10.59 11.89
N THR A 353 1.10 -11.39 12.72
CA THR A 353 0.87 -12.84 12.82
C THR A 353 -0.19 -13.23 13.84
N CYS A 354 -0.62 -12.32 14.71
CA CYS A 354 -1.70 -12.62 15.66
C CYS A 354 -3.00 -12.93 14.91
N PRO A 355 -3.70 -14.03 15.25
CA PRO A 355 -4.99 -14.33 14.63
C PRO A 355 -5.99 -13.25 15.00
N VAL A 356 -6.83 -12.88 14.03
CA VAL A 356 -7.91 -11.91 14.22
C VAL A 356 -9.24 -12.61 14.05
N GLU A 357 -10.12 -12.45 15.04
CA GLU A 357 -11.50 -12.93 14.94
C GLU A 357 -12.26 -12.04 13.96
N ILE A 358 -12.58 -12.60 12.78
CA ILE A 358 -13.49 -11.97 11.82
C ILE A 358 -14.84 -12.69 11.94
N SER A 359 -15.94 -11.99 11.69
CA SER A 359 -17.32 -12.45 11.94
C SER A 359 -17.70 -13.81 11.32
N TYR A 360 -16.91 -14.32 10.38
CA TYR A 360 -17.12 -15.59 9.68
C TYR A 360 -15.95 -16.60 9.82
N SER A 361 -14.78 -16.20 10.34
CA SER A 361 -13.64 -17.11 10.57
C SER A 361 -12.48 -16.45 11.34
N ASN A 362 -11.70 -17.25 12.05
CA ASN A 362 -10.37 -16.84 12.53
C ASN A 362 -9.39 -16.92 11.34
N GLU A 363 -9.15 -15.80 10.68
CA GLU A 363 -8.19 -15.74 9.57
C GLU A 363 -6.82 -15.32 10.08
N GLU A 364 -5.80 -16.08 9.71
CA GLU A 364 -4.40 -15.76 9.97
C GLU A 364 -3.73 -15.20 8.72
N MET A 365 -2.84 -14.23 8.92
CA MET A 365 -2.15 -13.55 7.83
C MET A 365 -1.39 -14.51 6.92
N LEU A 366 -0.66 -15.48 7.48
CA LEU A 366 0.12 -16.46 6.71
C LEU A 366 -0.78 -17.34 5.83
N SER A 367 -1.94 -17.74 6.36
CA SER A 367 -2.96 -18.50 5.62
C SER A 367 -3.56 -17.69 4.48
N ILE A 368 -3.81 -16.39 4.68
CA ILE A 368 -4.26 -15.49 3.60
C ILE A 368 -3.17 -15.28 2.55
N LEU A 369 -1.91 -15.08 2.94
CA LEU A 369 -0.79 -14.98 2.00
C LEU A 369 -0.67 -16.23 1.12
N ALA A 370 -0.83 -17.42 1.71
CA ALA A 370 -0.85 -18.66 0.96
C ALA A 370 -2.03 -18.73 -0.01
N LYS A 371 -3.26 -18.41 0.42
CA LYS A 371 -4.45 -18.38 -0.47
C LYS A 371 -4.28 -17.39 -1.63
N LEU A 372 -3.73 -16.21 -1.35
CA LEU A 372 -3.45 -15.21 -2.37
C LEU A 372 -2.45 -15.75 -3.40
N HIS A 373 -1.34 -16.33 -2.93
CA HIS A 373 -0.29 -16.87 -3.79
C HIS A 373 -0.73 -18.10 -4.60
N ASP A 374 -1.34 -19.08 -3.94
CA ASP A 374 -1.61 -20.41 -4.49
C ASP A 374 -2.91 -20.49 -5.28
N SER A 375 -3.90 -19.62 -5.00
CA SER A 375 -5.20 -19.63 -5.68
C SER A 375 -5.49 -18.35 -6.48
N LEU A 376 -5.39 -17.17 -5.85
CA LEU A 376 -5.82 -15.93 -6.50
C LEU A 376 -4.90 -15.55 -7.67
N LEU A 377 -3.57 -15.58 -7.49
CA LEU A 377 -2.64 -15.20 -8.55
C LEU A 377 -2.75 -16.09 -9.80
N PRO A 378 -2.82 -17.43 -9.69
CA PRO A 378 -3.09 -18.30 -10.84
C PRO A 378 -4.43 -18.00 -11.51
N SER A 379 -5.50 -17.80 -10.73
CA SER A 379 -6.83 -17.49 -11.26
C SER A 379 -6.84 -16.17 -12.04
N LEU A 380 -6.18 -15.13 -11.51
CA LEU A 380 -5.98 -13.86 -12.20
C LEU A 380 -5.18 -14.05 -13.49
N GLN A 381 -4.09 -14.80 -13.45
CA GLN A 381 -3.28 -15.08 -14.64
C GLN A 381 -4.11 -15.75 -15.74
N GLN A 382 -4.90 -16.77 -15.38
CA GLN A 382 -5.79 -17.46 -16.31
C GLN A 382 -6.86 -16.52 -16.86
N GLY A 383 -7.48 -15.70 -16.00
CA GLY A 383 -8.46 -14.69 -16.41
C GLY A 383 -7.89 -13.70 -17.43
N PHE A 384 -6.71 -13.14 -17.16
CA PHE A 384 -6.04 -12.25 -18.10
C PHE A 384 -5.65 -12.95 -19.40
N GLN A 385 -5.17 -14.20 -19.33
CA GLN A 385 -4.87 -14.98 -20.53
C GLN A 385 -6.12 -15.12 -21.40
N VAL A 386 -7.26 -15.52 -20.83
CA VAL A 386 -8.53 -15.63 -21.57
C VAL A 386 -8.94 -14.29 -22.20
N ILE A 387 -8.84 -13.19 -21.46
CA ILE A 387 -9.25 -11.86 -21.93
C ILE A 387 -8.36 -11.33 -23.05
N PHE A 388 -7.05 -11.57 -22.97
CA PHE A 388 -6.08 -11.01 -23.91
C PHE A 388 -5.76 -11.92 -25.10
N THR A 389 -6.02 -13.23 -25.03
CA THR A 389 -5.92 -14.12 -26.21
C THR A 389 -7.11 -14.01 -27.17
N ALA A 390 -8.15 -13.28 -26.78
CA ALA A 390 -9.38 -13.12 -27.57
C ALA A 390 -9.32 -11.99 -28.62
N GLY A 391 -8.24 -11.21 -28.69
CA GLY A 391 -8.05 -10.19 -29.72
C GLY A 391 -6.80 -10.44 -30.56
N ASP A 392 -6.85 -10.01 -31.82
CA ASP A 392 -5.77 -10.20 -32.79
C ASP A 392 -4.88 -8.95 -32.83
N GLY A 393 -3.60 -9.08 -32.40
CA GLY A 393 -2.58 -8.04 -32.61
C GLY A 393 -1.54 -7.90 -31.49
N GLY A 394 -0.28 -7.62 -31.89
CA GLY A 394 0.90 -7.53 -31.00
C GLY A 394 0.87 -6.45 -29.89
N HIS A 395 -0.17 -5.62 -29.79
CA HIS A 395 -0.38 -4.75 -28.63
C HIS A 395 -0.91 -5.50 -27.40
N GLN A 396 -1.63 -6.60 -27.59
CA GLN A 396 -2.20 -7.43 -26.52
C GLN A 396 -1.11 -8.29 -25.85
N ASP A 397 -0.12 -8.75 -26.64
CA ASP A 397 1.06 -9.47 -26.14
C ASP A 397 1.88 -8.64 -25.15
N ASN A 398 2.05 -7.33 -25.41
CA ASN A 398 2.73 -6.43 -24.50
C ASN A 398 1.91 -6.15 -23.20
N MET A 399 0.59 -6.26 -23.25
CA MET A 399 -0.24 -6.18 -22.03
C MET A 399 -0.12 -7.46 -21.21
N LEU A 400 -0.17 -8.62 -21.86
CA LEU A 400 0.04 -9.92 -21.23
C LEU A 400 1.40 -10.04 -20.57
N SER A 401 2.47 -9.57 -21.23
CA SER A 401 3.81 -9.55 -20.64
C SER A 401 3.88 -8.67 -19.40
N ASN A 402 3.28 -7.47 -19.43
CA ASN A 402 3.23 -6.57 -18.28
C ASN A 402 2.46 -7.18 -17.11
N VAL A 403 1.30 -7.80 -17.36
CA VAL A 403 0.52 -8.51 -16.34
C VAL A 403 1.30 -9.69 -15.77
N GLY A 404 1.95 -10.49 -16.61
CA GLY A 404 2.78 -11.60 -16.19
C GLY A 404 3.94 -11.15 -15.29
N ILE A 405 4.60 -10.03 -15.63
CA ILE A 405 5.62 -9.40 -14.79
C ILE A 405 5.01 -8.93 -13.46
N SER A 406 3.88 -8.22 -13.48
CA SER A 406 3.21 -7.72 -12.27
C SER A 406 2.79 -8.86 -11.33
N LEU A 407 2.19 -9.95 -11.84
CA LEU A 407 1.81 -11.11 -11.05
C LEU A 407 3.03 -11.84 -10.46
N LYS A 408 4.12 -11.96 -11.24
CA LYS A 408 5.38 -12.54 -10.74
C LYS A 408 6.02 -11.68 -9.65
N MET A 409 6.01 -10.36 -9.82
CA MET A 409 6.48 -9.42 -8.80
C MET A 409 5.65 -9.53 -7.53
N LEU A 410 4.32 -9.60 -7.65
CA LEU A 410 3.40 -9.76 -6.53
C LEU A 410 3.63 -11.09 -5.79
N SER A 411 3.73 -12.21 -6.52
CA SER A 411 4.07 -13.52 -5.96
C SER A 411 5.38 -13.47 -5.16
N THR A 412 6.42 -12.85 -5.72
CA THR A 412 7.72 -12.72 -5.05
C THR A 412 7.61 -11.87 -3.77
N ARG A 413 6.84 -10.78 -3.80
CA ARG A 413 6.61 -9.90 -2.65
C ARG A 413 5.83 -10.60 -1.53
N ILE A 414 4.78 -11.36 -1.89
CA ILE A 414 4.00 -12.18 -0.95
C ILE A 414 4.90 -13.22 -0.27
N VAL A 415 5.69 -13.96 -1.04
CA VAL A 415 6.62 -14.97 -0.50
C VAL A 415 7.66 -14.34 0.42
N LYS A 416 8.27 -13.21 0.01
CA LYS A 416 9.26 -12.49 0.82
C LYS A 416 8.67 -11.99 2.14
N PHE A 417 7.48 -11.41 2.09
CA PHE A 417 6.82 -10.91 3.29
C PHE A 417 6.41 -12.06 4.23
N GLY A 418 5.86 -13.15 3.67
CA GLY A 418 5.54 -14.36 4.43
C GLY A 418 6.76 -14.97 5.14
N TRP A 419 7.90 -15.06 4.43
CA TRP A 419 9.17 -15.47 5.05
C TRP A 419 9.59 -14.53 6.18
N LYS A 420 9.49 -13.21 5.97
CA LYS A 420 9.87 -12.21 6.98
C LYS A 420 9.05 -12.38 8.27
N LEU A 421 7.75 -12.62 8.15
CA LEU A 421 6.88 -12.91 9.30
C LEU A 421 7.30 -14.21 10.00
N LEU A 422 7.49 -15.31 9.26
CA LEU A 422 7.94 -16.59 9.83
C LEU A 422 9.29 -16.44 10.55
N TYR A 423 10.23 -15.73 9.92
CA TYR A 423 11.57 -15.53 10.45
C TYR A 423 11.54 -14.76 11.77
N PHE A 424 10.92 -13.58 11.82
CA PHE A 424 10.93 -12.75 13.02
C PHE A 424 10.05 -13.30 14.15
N CYS A 425 8.94 -13.97 13.84
CA CYS A 425 8.04 -14.47 14.88
C CYS A 425 8.46 -15.82 15.45
N TYR A 426 9.07 -16.70 14.63
CA TYR A 426 9.29 -18.10 15.01
C TYR A 426 10.71 -18.62 14.81
N LEU A 427 11.51 -18.01 13.93
CA LEU A 427 12.85 -18.54 13.59
C LEU A 427 14.03 -17.71 14.08
N SER A 428 13.78 -16.55 14.66
CA SER A 428 14.79 -15.63 15.16
C SER A 428 14.48 -15.23 16.60
N ASP A 429 15.54 -14.95 17.35
CA ASP A 429 15.46 -14.41 18.71
C ASP A 429 15.54 -12.87 18.72
N GLU A 430 15.79 -12.23 17.57
CA GLU A 430 16.01 -10.78 17.44
C GLU A 430 14.86 -9.92 17.99
N VAL A 431 13.63 -10.41 17.99
CA VAL A 431 12.46 -9.68 18.50
C VAL A 431 12.31 -9.84 20.02
N PHE A 432 13.03 -10.78 20.64
CA PHE A 432 12.96 -11.11 22.05
C PHE A 432 14.19 -10.66 22.86
N GLU A 433 15.27 -10.22 22.19
CA GLU A 433 16.51 -9.74 22.83
C GLU A 433 16.37 -8.37 23.50
N GLU A 434 15.53 -7.49 22.96
CA GLU A 434 15.19 -6.21 23.62
C GLU A 434 14.04 -6.46 24.60
N SER A 435 14.19 -6.05 25.85
CA SER A 435 13.19 -6.20 26.93
C SER A 435 11.93 -5.36 26.66
N PHE A 436 11.16 -5.78 25.66
CA PHE A 436 9.93 -5.17 25.24
C PHE A 436 8.76 -5.87 25.94
N ILE A 437 7.95 -5.09 26.65
CA ILE A 437 6.73 -5.59 27.26
C ILE A 437 5.71 -5.77 26.14
N LEU A 438 5.54 -7.01 25.66
CA LEU A 438 4.42 -7.36 24.79
C LEU A 438 3.12 -6.86 25.46
N PRO A 439 2.30 -6.02 24.79
CA PRO A 439 1.09 -5.48 25.39
C PRO A 439 0.15 -6.61 25.82
N ALA A 440 -0.56 -6.46 26.94
CA ALA A 440 -1.48 -7.49 27.46
C ALA A 440 -2.57 -7.97 26.46
N ALA A 441 -2.75 -7.28 25.32
CA ALA A 441 -3.57 -7.72 24.18
C ALA A 441 -2.98 -8.93 23.41
N THR A 442 -1.69 -9.23 23.56
CA THR A 442 -1.04 -10.43 23.00
C THR A 442 -1.23 -11.66 23.88
N LYS A 443 -2.22 -11.69 24.79
CA LYS A 443 -2.64 -12.92 25.51
C LYS A 443 -2.98 -14.10 24.58
N ILE A 444 -3.09 -13.84 23.28
CA ILE A 444 -3.30 -14.83 22.21
C ILE A 444 -1.98 -15.46 21.74
N PHE A 445 -0.85 -14.76 21.84
CA PHE A 445 0.46 -15.37 21.65
C PHE A 445 0.77 -16.21 22.90
N PRO A 446 1.14 -17.50 22.76
CA PRO A 446 1.45 -18.33 23.91
C PRO A 446 2.45 -17.61 24.82
N ALA A 447 2.18 -17.56 26.13
CA ALA A 447 3.04 -16.89 27.12
C ALA A 447 4.46 -17.47 27.25
N LYS A 448 4.86 -18.35 26.31
CA LYS A 448 6.12 -19.08 26.21
C LYS A 448 6.64 -19.16 24.76
N VAL A 449 6.26 -18.27 23.84
CA VAL A 449 6.83 -18.27 22.46
C VAL A 449 8.35 -18.05 22.45
N GLU A 450 8.94 -17.54 23.53
CA GLU A 450 10.40 -17.53 23.70
C GLU A 450 11.01 -18.95 23.65
N ASP A 451 10.25 -19.98 24.06
CA ASP A 451 10.67 -21.38 24.01
C ASP A 451 10.76 -21.87 22.55
N PRO A 452 11.96 -22.23 22.06
CA PRO A 452 12.14 -22.74 20.70
C PRO A 452 11.31 -24.00 20.38
N VAL A 453 10.98 -24.84 21.39
CA VAL A 453 10.15 -26.04 21.19
C VAL A 453 8.72 -25.66 20.86
N ILE A 454 8.17 -24.69 21.59
CA ILE A 454 6.80 -24.19 21.37
C ILE A 454 6.72 -23.48 20.01
N ARG A 455 7.75 -22.71 19.62
CA ARG A 455 7.83 -22.12 18.27
C ARG A 455 7.81 -23.18 17.16
N ALA A 456 8.55 -24.27 17.35
CA ALA A 456 8.57 -25.36 16.38
C ALA A 456 7.19 -26.04 16.22
N ASP A 457 6.48 -26.29 17.32
CA ASP A 457 5.15 -26.90 17.28
C ASP A 457 4.12 -25.97 16.60
N ILE A 458 4.16 -24.66 16.89
CA ILE A 458 3.31 -23.66 16.21
C ILE A 458 3.58 -23.65 14.71
N LEU A 459 4.85 -23.66 14.30
CA LEU A 459 5.22 -23.70 12.88
C LEU A 459 4.67 -24.93 12.16
N VAL A 460 4.75 -26.11 12.79
CA VAL A 460 4.18 -27.34 12.24
C VAL A 460 2.68 -27.19 12.03
N GLN A 461 1.96 -26.63 13.01
CA GLN A 461 0.52 -26.41 12.91
C GLN A 461 0.17 -25.43 11.78
N ILE A 462 0.87 -24.29 11.69
CA ILE A 462 0.69 -23.31 10.61
C ILE A 462 0.90 -23.96 9.24
N PHE A 463 1.96 -24.76 9.06
CA PHE A 463 2.23 -25.42 7.78
C PHE A 463 1.19 -26.48 7.44
N ARG A 464 0.68 -27.20 8.44
CA ARG A 464 -0.41 -28.15 8.25
C ARG A 464 -1.69 -27.46 7.82
N GLU A 465 -2.02 -26.30 8.41
CA GLU A 465 -3.19 -25.51 8.03
C GLU A 465 -3.07 -24.95 6.62
N ILE A 466 -1.93 -24.35 6.28
CA ILE A 466 -1.64 -23.85 4.93
C ILE A 466 -1.75 -24.97 3.89
N SER A 467 -1.19 -26.14 4.18
CA SER A 467 -1.22 -27.28 3.26
C SER A 467 -2.60 -27.91 3.14
N GLY A 468 -3.35 -28.00 4.25
CA GLY A 468 -4.71 -28.55 4.27
C GLY A 468 -5.72 -27.74 3.44
N LEU A 469 -5.48 -26.43 3.27
CA LEU A 469 -6.29 -25.56 2.41
C LEU A 469 -6.10 -25.86 0.91
N TYR A 470 -5.02 -26.53 0.52
CA TYR A 470 -4.64 -26.74 -0.89
C TYR A 470 -5.15 -28.07 -1.48
N SER A 471 -5.55 -29.03 -0.64
CA SER A 471 -6.01 -30.36 -1.08
C SER A 471 -7.29 -30.38 -1.94
N HIS A 472 -7.95 -29.24 -2.14
CA HIS A 472 -9.19 -29.11 -2.91
C HIS A 472 -9.04 -28.61 -4.35
N PHE A 473 -7.85 -28.14 -4.77
CA PHE A 473 -7.65 -27.41 -6.04
C PHE A 473 -6.74 -28.13 -7.06
N GLN A 474 -6.43 -29.41 -6.85
CA GLN A 474 -5.47 -30.13 -7.67
C GLN A 474 -6.10 -30.64 -8.98
N GLU A 475 -6.14 -29.80 -10.00
CA GLU A 475 -6.23 -30.23 -11.40
C GLU A 475 -5.23 -29.44 -12.27
N GLY A 476 -4.08 -30.06 -12.57
CA GLY A 476 -3.45 -29.93 -13.88
C GLY A 476 -2.23 -29.02 -14.11
N GLN A 477 -1.63 -28.32 -13.12
CA GLN A 477 -0.37 -27.58 -13.38
C GLN A 477 0.71 -27.74 -12.30
N SER A 478 1.94 -28.00 -12.74
CA SER A 478 3.18 -28.13 -11.97
C SER A 478 3.67 -26.81 -11.34
N ARG A 479 2.77 -26.09 -10.65
CA ARG A 479 3.09 -24.83 -9.99
C ARG A 479 3.50 -25.07 -8.54
N ARG A 480 4.59 -24.43 -8.13
CA ARG A 480 5.07 -24.53 -6.75
C ARG A 480 4.16 -23.76 -5.80
N THR A 481 3.87 -24.35 -4.65
CA THR A 481 3.08 -23.73 -3.59
C THR A 481 3.85 -22.61 -2.89
N PHE A 482 3.14 -21.82 -2.09
CA PHE A 482 3.70 -20.75 -1.28
C PHE A 482 4.85 -21.24 -0.39
N LEU A 483 4.64 -22.35 0.32
CA LEU A 483 5.68 -22.95 1.19
C LEU A 483 6.87 -23.48 0.38
N GLN A 484 6.64 -24.08 -0.78
CA GLN A 484 7.72 -24.54 -1.66
C GLN A 484 8.55 -23.38 -2.22
N HIS A 485 7.93 -22.22 -2.50
CA HIS A 485 8.65 -21.01 -2.88
C HIS A 485 9.45 -20.41 -1.72
N ILE A 486 8.90 -20.41 -0.51
CA ILE A 486 9.64 -20.00 0.69
C ILE A 486 10.87 -20.89 0.88
N GLU A 487 10.72 -22.21 0.81
CA GLU A 487 11.83 -23.14 0.96
C GLU A 487 12.90 -22.93 -0.10
N LYS A 488 12.51 -22.82 -1.37
CA LYS A 488 13.44 -22.58 -2.48
C LYS A 488 14.29 -21.32 -2.26
N ASN A 489 13.67 -20.25 -1.80
CA ASN A 489 14.30 -18.93 -1.73
C ASN A 489 15.05 -18.69 -0.41
N HIS A 490 14.61 -19.32 0.68
CA HIS A 490 15.08 -18.98 2.03
C HIS A 490 15.63 -20.17 2.82
N LYS A 491 15.53 -21.41 2.30
CA LYS A 491 15.99 -22.63 2.98
C LYS A 491 15.40 -22.76 4.38
N MET A 492 14.10 -22.52 4.50
CA MET A 492 13.34 -22.53 5.74
C MET A 492 13.59 -23.79 6.57
N MET A 493 13.65 -24.96 5.94
CA MET A 493 13.88 -26.23 6.63
C MET A 493 15.21 -26.27 7.38
N SER A 494 16.28 -25.72 6.79
CA SER A 494 17.58 -25.64 7.47
C SER A 494 17.56 -24.77 8.73
N ARG A 495 16.70 -23.74 8.75
CA ARG A 495 16.53 -22.87 9.92
C ARG A 495 15.72 -23.53 11.03
N ILE A 496 14.70 -24.31 10.66
CA ILE A 496 13.93 -25.11 11.61
C ILE A 496 14.82 -26.16 12.28
N GLU A 497 15.67 -26.83 11.52
CA GLU A 497 16.67 -27.79 12.06
C GLU A 497 17.65 -27.13 13.03
N LEU A 498 18.10 -25.90 12.73
CA LEU A 498 18.98 -25.13 13.61
C LEU A 498 18.31 -24.78 14.94
N LEU A 499 17.04 -24.36 14.92
CA LEU A 499 16.28 -24.04 16.13
C LEU A 499 16.11 -25.26 17.02
N GLN A 500 15.81 -26.42 16.43
CA GLN A 500 15.68 -27.66 17.19
C GLN A 500 17.02 -28.13 17.78
N THR A 501 18.12 -27.98 17.05
CA THR A 501 19.47 -28.27 17.56
C THR A 501 19.83 -27.37 18.74
N THR A 502 19.45 -26.09 18.64
CA THR A 502 19.63 -25.12 19.71
C THR A 502 18.76 -25.47 20.93
N ALA A 503 17.50 -25.83 20.71
CA ALA A 503 16.56 -26.25 21.76
C ALA A 503 17.06 -27.50 22.51
N THR A 504 17.53 -28.52 21.78
CA THR A 504 18.06 -29.76 22.35
C THR A 504 19.36 -29.52 23.12
N PHE A 505 20.22 -28.60 22.67
CA PHE A 505 21.42 -28.19 23.41
C PHE A 505 21.07 -27.47 24.74
N PHE A 506 20.10 -26.55 24.74
CA PHE A 506 19.67 -25.84 25.94
C PHE A 506 18.96 -26.75 26.97
N LEU A 507 18.16 -27.73 26.52
CA LEU A 507 17.61 -28.76 27.42
C LEU A 507 18.69 -29.70 27.96
N GLY A 508 19.68 -30.07 27.13
CA GLY A 508 20.83 -30.88 27.54
C GLY A 508 21.70 -30.20 28.60
N ALA A 509 21.81 -28.87 28.57
CA ALA A 509 22.56 -28.08 29.55
C ALA A 509 21.81 -27.82 30.87
N ARG A 510 20.47 -27.95 30.89
CA ARG A 510 19.63 -27.74 32.09
C ARG A 510 19.41 -28.99 32.96
N LEU A 511 19.91 -30.16 32.56
CA LEU A 511 19.80 -31.40 33.34
C LEU A 511 21.14 -31.74 34.01
N PRO A 512 21.28 -31.63 35.36
CA PRO A 512 22.35 -32.31 36.05
C PRO A 512 22.05 -33.81 36.05
N LYS A 513 22.99 -34.57 35.47
CA LYS A 513 23.16 -36.03 35.54
C LYS A 513 22.26 -36.75 36.55
N VAL A 514 21.25 -37.50 36.09
CA VAL A 514 20.91 -38.85 36.60
C VAL A 514 20.19 -39.65 35.50
N GLY A 515 20.91 -40.60 34.88
CA GLY A 515 20.43 -41.97 34.66
C GLY A 515 19.18 -42.29 33.81
N ALA A 516 18.78 -41.48 32.83
CA ALA A 516 17.77 -41.89 31.84
C ALA A 516 18.37 -41.95 30.42
N PRO A 517 18.06 -42.98 29.61
CA PRO A 517 18.58 -43.10 28.24
C PRO A 517 18.07 -41.94 27.36
N PRO A 518 18.87 -41.46 26.39
CA PRO A 518 18.62 -40.24 25.64
C PRO A 518 17.46 -40.34 24.61
N ASP A 519 16.85 -41.51 24.43
CA ASP A 519 15.93 -41.78 23.32
C ASP A 519 14.44 -41.47 23.62
N GLY A 520 14.13 -40.85 24.76
CA GLY A 520 12.76 -40.83 25.28
C GLY A 520 11.90 -39.59 25.01
N ILE A 521 12.43 -38.41 24.65
CA ILE A 521 11.67 -37.17 24.90
C ILE A 521 11.00 -36.54 23.66
N TYR A 522 11.38 -36.83 22.40
CA TYR A 522 10.69 -36.19 21.25
C TYR A 522 10.48 -37.06 20.00
N PRO A 523 9.78 -38.22 20.07
CA PRO A 523 9.36 -38.94 18.87
C PRO A 523 8.38 -38.13 18.01
N ASN A 524 7.58 -37.24 18.62
CA ASN A 524 6.58 -36.43 17.91
C ASN A 524 7.21 -35.33 17.03
N CYS A 525 8.29 -34.66 17.47
CA CYS A 525 8.92 -33.60 16.68
C CYS A 525 9.62 -34.15 15.42
N LYS A 526 10.21 -35.35 15.50
CA LYS A 526 10.86 -36.01 14.35
C LYS A 526 9.84 -36.49 13.32
N ALA A 527 8.70 -37.02 13.77
CA ALA A 527 7.58 -37.39 12.91
C ALA A 527 6.92 -36.16 12.26
N SER A 528 6.69 -35.09 13.04
CA SER A 528 6.22 -33.79 12.52
C SER A 528 7.18 -33.19 11.51
N MET A 529 8.49 -33.36 11.67
CA MET A 529 9.49 -32.91 10.69
C MET A 529 9.51 -33.73 9.41
N MET A 530 9.28 -35.05 9.47
CA MET A 530 9.07 -35.85 8.26
C MET A 530 7.82 -35.36 7.52
N LEU A 531 6.72 -35.12 8.22
CA LEU A 531 5.50 -34.53 7.64
C LEU A 531 5.74 -33.15 7.03
N VAL A 532 6.44 -32.25 7.72
CA VAL A 532 6.77 -30.91 7.17
C VAL A 532 7.74 -31.03 5.99
N LYS A 533 8.74 -31.92 6.04
CA LYS A 533 9.62 -32.21 4.90
C LYS A 533 8.82 -32.71 3.71
N ASP A 534 7.86 -33.60 3.91
CA ASP A 534 7.00 -34.10 2.85
C ASP A 534 6.10 -32.97 2.29
N LEU A 535 5.51 -32.13 3.15
CA LEU A 535 4.66 -31.01 2.74
C LEU A 535 5.42 -29.91 1.97
N VAL A 536 6.68 -29.66 2.33
CA VAL A 536 7.50 -28.57 1.78
C VAL A 536 8.41 -29.03 0.63
N SER A 537 8.80 -30.30 0.60
CA SER A 537 9.81 -30.85 -0.33
C SER A 537 9.24 -31.83 -1.35
N SER A 538 7.95 -32.17 -1.30
CA SER A 538 7.34 -33.00 -2.34
C SER A 538 7.49 -32.34 -3.72
N PRO A 539 7.99 -33.07 -4.74
CA PRO A 539 8.04 -32.55 -6.10
C PRO A 539 6.62 -32.29 -6.65
N PRO A 540 6.45 -31.32 -7.58
CA PRO A 540 5.16 -30.99 -8.18
C PRO A 540 4.56 -32.14 -8.99
#